data_AF-A0A7W7MSC7-F1
#
_entry.id   AF-A0A7W7MSC7-F1
#
_cell.length_a   1.000
_cell.length_b   1.000
_cell.length_c   1.000
_cell.angle_alpha   90.00
_cell.angle_beta   90.00
_cell.angle_gamma   90.00
#
_symmetry.space_group_name_H-M   'P 1'
#
loop_
_entity.id
_entity.type
_entity.pdbx_description
1 polymer ?
#
loop_
_entity_poly.entity_id
_entity_poly.type
_entity_poly.pdbx_seq_one_letter_code
_entity_poly.pdbx_strand_id
1 'polypeptide(L)'
;MIDARHDADPAADLRRPRALSAAVRVLAGAGSVIFGLYVGGMNATAYEAEWHVSVFAAVVIMGGVVLIARARRRERTSRPGRIAGTAVGVVGLLAGTVIPMGQVCCDAAWTVSLGLPMPWSTGGGDTWSQAVGDAWHGSWDPVSALANAIFWAYAGMIVAIAADLLRRANGRQ
;
A
#
# COMPACT_ATOMS: atom_id res chain seq x y z
N MET A 1 20.99 -57.52 -6.03
CA MET A 1 21.54 -56.25 -6.52
C MET A 1 20.37 -55.43 -7.02
N ILE A 2 19.80 -54.58 -6.16
CA ILE A 2 18.60 -53.78 -6.46
C ILE A 2 19.11 -52.35 -6.62
N ASP A 3 19.26 -51.90 -7.86
CA ASP A 3 19.52 -50.50 -8.17
C ASP A 3 18.21 -49.73 -8.01
N ALA A 4 18.05 -49.08 -6.87
CA ALA A 4 17.04 -48.04 -6.68
C ALA A 4 17.51 -46.79 -7.44
N ARG A 5 17.11 -46.67 -8.71
CA ARG A 5 17.14 -45.38 -9.42
C ARG A 5 16.20 -44.43 -8.69
N HIS A 6 16.81 -43.58 -7.87
CA HIS A 6 16.22 -42.36 -7.35
C HIS A 6 16.11 -41.39 -8.53
N ASP A 7 15.09 -41.57 -9.37
CA ASP A 7 14.68 -40.59 -10.37
C ASP A 7 14.10 -39.38 -9.61
N ALA A 8 14.99 -38.49 -9.17
CA ALA A 8 14.64 -37.17 -8.68
C ALA A 8 14.01 -36.39 -9.84
N ASP A 9 12.68 -36.39 -9.88
CA ASP A 9 11.88 -35.74 -10.91
C ASP A 9 12.23 -34.23 -10.99
N PRO A 10 12.88 -33.76 -12.08
CA PRO A 10 13.28 -32.35 -12.23
C PRO A 10 12.06 -31.41 -12.33
N ALA A 11 10.85 -31.94 -12.48
CA ALA A 11 9.61 -31.17 -12.45
C ALA A 11 9.23 -30.67 -11.04
N ALA A 12 9.74 -31.29 -9.97
CA ALA A 12 9.46 -30.90 -8.59
C ALA A 12 10.14 -29.57 -8.22
N ASP A 13 11.36 -29.33 -8.70
CA ASP A 13 12.14 -28.14 -8.36
C ASP A 13 11.67 -26.87 -9.10
N LEU A 14 11.11 -27.00 -10.31
CA LEU A 14 10.52 -25.87 -11.05
C LEU A 14 9.11 -25.47 -10.56
N ARG A 15 8.43 -26.32 -9.76
CA ARG A 15 7.13 -25.99 -9.13
C ARG A 15 7.28 -25.23 -7.81
N ARG A 16 8.32 -25.50 -7.02
CA ARG A 16 8.58 -24.83 -5.74
C ARG A 16 8.60 -23.30 -5.81
N PRO A 17 9.33 -22.63 -6.72
CA PRO A 17 9.35 -21.17 -6.76
C PRO A 17 7.98 -20.57 -7.14
N ARG A 18 7.19 -21.32 -7.93
CA ARG A 18 5.85 -20.90 -8.35
C ARG A 18 4.84 -20.99 -7.21
N ALA A 19 4.83 -22.12 -6.50
CA ALA A 19 3.98 -22.31 -5.32
C ALA A 19 4.32 -21.31 -4.22
N LEU A 20 5.62 -21.05 -4.00
CA LEU A 20 6.08 -20.09 -3.00
C LEU A 20 5.66 -18.65 -3.35
N SER A 21 5.79 -18.25 -4.61
CA SER A 21 5.34 -16.91 -5.05
C SER A 21 3.82 -16.71 -4.90
N ALA A 22 3.03 -17.76 -5.15
CA ALA A 22 1.58 -17.71 -4.98
C ALA A 22 1.22 -17.69 -3.48
N ALA A 23 1.86 -18.51 -2.66
CA ALA A 23 1.67 -18.55 -1.23
C ALA A 23 2.01 -17.21 -0.56
N VAL A 24 3.14 -16.59 -0.93
CA VAL A 24 3.53 -15.25 -0.43
C VAL A 24 2.48 -14.21 -0.78
N ARG A 25 1.96 -14.20 -2.02
CA ARG A 25 0.88 -13.27 -2.42
C ARG A 25 -0.42 -13.49 -1.65
N VAL A 26 -0.77 -14.76 -1.39
CA VAL A 26 -1.96 -15.09 -0.60
C VAL A 26 -1.78 -14.66 0.85
N LEU A 27 -0.64 -14.94 1.47
CA LEU A 27 -0.35 -14.55 2.85
C LEU A 27 -0.28 -13.02 3.00
N ALA A 28 0.45 -12.34 2.12
CA ALA A 28 0.52 -10.88 2.12
C ALA A 28 -0.85 -10.25 1.86
N GLY A 29 -1.62 -10.81 0.93
CA GLY A 29 -2.96 -10.33 0.62
C GLY A 29 -3.95 -10.56 1.77
N ALA A 30 -3.94 -11.74 2.39
CA ALA A 30 -4.77 -12.05 3.55
C ALA A 30 -4.41 -11.19 4.76
N GLY A 31 -3.11 -11.02 5.03
CA GLY A 31 -2.62 -10.12 6.07
C GLY A 31 -3.06 -8.67 5.83
N SER A 32 -3.04 -8.21 4.58
CA SER A 32 -3.53 -6.87 4.22
C SER A 32 -5.03 -6.73 4.47
N VAL A 33 -5.84 -7.72 4.08
CA VAL A 33 -7.29 -7.69 4.34
C VAL A 33 -7.57 -7.64 5.84
N ILE A 34 -6.93 -8.51 6.63
CA ILE A 34 -7.10 -8.54 8.09
C ILE A 34 -6.68 -7.19 8.71
N PHE A 35 -5.52 -6.66 8.31
CA PHE A 35 -5.01 -5.39 8.81
C PHE A 35 -5.93 -4.23 8.45
N GLY A 36 -6.41 -4.14 7.21
CA GLY A 36 -7.34 -3.10 6.81
C GLY A 36 -8.70 -3.20 7.52
N LEU A 37 -9.22 -4.42 7.73
CA LEU A 37 -10.44 -4.62 8.53
C LEU A 37 -10.25 -4.22 9.99
N TYR A 38 -9.09 -4.53 10.58
CA TYR A 38 -8.75 -4.15 11.94
C TYR A 38 -8.69 -2.62 12.09
N VAL A 39 -7.91 -1.95 11.23
CA VAL A 39 -7.75 -0.48 11.26
C VAL A 39 -9.07 0.23 10.96
N GLY A 40 -9.79 -0.21 9.92
CA GLY A 40 -11.10 0.36 9.57
C GLY A 40 -12.15 0.13 10.65
N GLY A 41 -12.12 -1.03 11.32
CA GLY A 41 -12.98 -1.33 12.46
C GLY A 41 -12.71 -0.43 13.66
N MET A 42 -11.44 -0.24 14.02
CA MET A 42 -11.06 0.69 15.09
C MET A 42 -11.52 2.12 14.78
N ASN A 43 -11.30 2.60 13.55
CA ASN A 43 -11.71 3.94 13.12
C ASN A 43 -13.23 4.12 13.14
N ALA A 44 -14.00 3.10 12.76
CA ALA A 44 -15.47 3.14 12.79
C ALA A 44 -16.03 3.20 14.23
N THR A 45 -15.27 2.73 15.22
CA THR A 45 -15.62 2.79 16.64
C THR A 45 -15.03 3.99 17.39
N ALA A 46 -14.18 4.79 16.74
CA ALA A 46 -13.59 5.97 17.33
C ALA A 46 -14.63 7.09 17.49
N TYR A 47 -14.49 7.90 18.55
CA TYR A 47 -15.36 9.05 18.79
C TYR A 47 -15.29 10.09 17.66
N GLU A 48 -14.10 10.25 17.06
CA GLU A 48 -13.87 11.03 15.85
C GLU A 48 -13.32 10.10 14.77
N ALA A 49 -14.21 9.60 13.90
CA ALA A 49 -13.82 8.75 12.78
C ALA A 49 -13.08 9.58 11.74
N GLU A 50 -11.82 9.23 11.47
CA GLU A 50 -10.98 9.96 10.54
C GLU A 50 -11.13 9.40 9.12
N TRP A 51 -11.55 10.24 8.16
CA TRP A 51 -11.83 9.77 6.80
C TRP A 51 -10.60 9.17 6.10
N HIS A 52 -9.40 9.67 6.40
CA HIS A 52 -8.16 9.23 5.77
C HIS A 52 -7.77 7.81 6.21
N VAL A 53 -8.06 7.43 7.46
CA VAL A 53 -7.89 6.06 7.98
C VAL A 53 -8.87 5.10 7.30
N SER A 54 -10.11 5.53 7.04
CA SER A 54 -11.08 4.74 6.28
C SER A 54 -10.64 4.50 4.83
N VAL A 55 -10.10 5.53 4.17
CA VAL A 55 -9.55 5.41 2.80
C VAL A 55 -8.34 4.47 2.79
N PHE A 56 -7.44 4.59 3.77
CA PHE A 56 -6.32 3.68 3.94
C PHE A 56 -6.79 2.22 4.06
N ALA A 57 -7.71 1.95 4.98
CA ALA A 57 -8.28 0.63 5.19
C ALA A 57 -8.90 0.05 3.92
N ALA A 58 -9.70 0.84 3.20
CA ALA A 58 -10.33 0.42 1.95
C ALA A 58 -9.31 0.04 0.86
N VAL A 59 -8.28 0.87 0.65
CA VAL A 59 -7.23 0.60 -0.34
C VAL A 59 -6.43 -0.65 0.02
N VAL A 60 -6.10 -0.83 1.31
CA VAL A 60 -5.35 -2.00 1.78
C VAL A 60 -6.17 -3.29 1.64
N ILE A 61 -7.48 -3.26 1.96
CA ILE A 61 -8.39 -4.39 1.74
C ILE A 61 -8.48 -4.72 0.25
N MET A 62 -8.74 -3.72 -0.60
CA MET A 62 -8.86 -3.91 -2.05
C MET A 62 -7.55 -4.45 -2.65
N GLY A 63 -6.40 -3.90 -2.24
CA GLY A 63 -5.08 -4.36 -2.65
C GLY A 63 -4.83 -5.81 -2.23
N GLY A 64 -5.19 -6.17 -1.00
CA GLY A 64 -5.07 -7.53 -0.48
C GLY A 64 -5.93 -8.53 -1.25
N VAL A 65 -7.20 -8.19 -1.52
CA VAL A 65 -8.11 -9.02 -2.33
C VAL A 65 -7.56 -9.22 -3.74
N VAL A 66 -7.05 -8.15 -4.37
CA VAL A 66 -6.42 -8.22 -5.69
C VAL A 66 -5.18 -9.12 -5.69
N LEU A 67 -4.33 -9.05 -4.65
CA LEU A 67 -3.17 -9.93 -4.53
C LEU A 67 -3.58 -11.40 -4.46
N ILE A 68 -4.58 -11.74 -3.66
CA ILE A 68 -5.14 -13.10 -3.56
C ILE A 68 -5.71 -13.53 -4.91
N ALA A 69 -6.46 -12.66 -5.58
CA ALA A 69 -7.04 -12.94 -6.90
C ALA A 69 -5.95 -13.21 -7.95
N ARG A 70 -4.86 -12.41 -7.96
CA ARG A 70 -3.70 -12.60 -8.86
C ARG A 70 -2.83 -13.80 -8.52
N ALA A 71 -2.87 -14.28 -7.28
CA ALA A 71 -2.25 -15.56 -6.94
C ALA A 71 -2.99 -16.72 -7.64
N ARG A 72 -4.31 -16.59 -7.83
CA ARG A 72 -5.16 -17.59 -8.50
C ARG A 72 -5.19 -17.43 -10.03
N ARG A 73 -5.17 -16.20 -10.55
CA ARG A 73 -5.26 -15.90 -11.98
C ARG A 73 -3.97 -15.24 -12.50
N ARG A 74 -3.39 -15.80 -13.57
CA ARG A 74 -2.21 -15.26 -14.26
C ARG A 74 -2.54 -14.04 -15.15
N GLU A 75 -3.25 -13.07 -14.61
CA GLU A 75 -3.56 -11.86 -15.37
C GLU A 75 -2.32 -10.97 -15.48
N ARG A 76 -1.77 -10.89 -16.70
CA ARG A 76 -0.72 -9.92 -17.03
C ARG A 76 -1.37 -8.56 -17.18
N THR A 77 -0.88 -7.57 -16.44
CA THR A 77 -1.24 -6.17 -16.66
C THR A 77 -0.69 -5.68 -17.99
N SER A 78 -1.50 -4.94 -18.74
CA SER A 78 -1.05 -4.28 -19.95
C SER A 78 0.03 -3.23 -19.65
N ARG A 79 0.88 -2.93 -20.65
CA ARG A 79 1.90 -1.86 -20.57
C ARG A 79 1.34 -0.53 -20.02
N PRO A 80 0.24 0.04 -20.54
CA PRO A 80 -0.34 1.27 -20.01
C PRO A 80 -0.81 1.14 -18.55
N GLY A 81 -1.40 0.01 -18.16
CA GLY A 81 -1.77 -0.24 -16.77
C GLY A 81 -0.55 -0.27 -15.86
N ARG A 82 0.56 -0.88 -16.29
CA ARG A 82 1.83 -0.84 -15.53
C ARG A 82 2.38 0.57 -15.39
N ILE A 83 2.36 1.38 -16.46
CA ILE A 83 2.84 2.77 -16.40
C ILE A 83 1.96 3.60 -15.47
N ALA A 84 0.63 3.56 -15.63
CA ALA A 84 -0.29 4.30 -14.78
C ALA A 84 -0.17 3.90 -13.30
N GLY A 85 -0.09 2.59 -13.03
CA GLY A 85 0.06 2.11 -11.65
C GLY A 85 1.40 2.43 -11.02
N THR A 86 2.50 2.34 -11.78
CA THR A 86 3.83 2.75 -11.27
C THR A 86 3.91 4.25 -11.05
N ALA A 87 3.33 5.06 -11.95
CA ALA A 87 3.24 6.50 -11.78
C ALA A 87 2.48 6.86 -10.50
N VAL A 88 1.30 6.27 -10.27
CA VAL A 88 0.51 6.51 -9.04
C VAL A 88 1.27 6.08 -7.79
N GLY A 89 1.95 4.92 -7.83
CA GLY A 89 2.75 4.46 -6.70
C GLY A 89 3.90 5.40 -6.37
N VAL A 90 4.66 5.84 -7.38
CA VAL A 90 5.83 6.72 -7.20
C VAL A 90 5.39 8.14 -6.82
N VAL A 91 4.45 8.72 -7.56
CA VAL A 91 3.91 10.06 -7.29
C VAL A 91 3.24 10.09 -5.92
N GLY A 92 2.52 9.04 -5.54
CA GLY A 92 1.91 8.91 -4.24
C GLY A 92 2.92 8.84 -3.09
N LEU A 93 3.98 8.04 -3.24
CA LEU A 93 5.09 7.98 -2.28
C LEU A 93 5.77 9.35 -2.12
N LEU A 94 5.99 10.07 -3.21
CA LEU A 94 6.56 11.42 -3.19
C LEU A 94 5.57 12.46 -2.63
N ALA A 95 4.28 12.36 -2.95
CA ALA A 95 3.26 13.24 -2.38
C ALA A 95 3.10 13.01 -0.87
N GLY A 96 3.34 11.78 -0.39
CA GLY A 96 3.40 11.43 1.02
C GLY A 96 4.54 12.10 1.80
N THR A 97 5.47 12.80 1.14
CA THR A 97 6.47 13.66 1.78
C THR A 97 6.04 15.14 1.85
N VAL A 98 4.82 15.48 1.41
CA VAL A 98 4.33 16.87 1.31
C VAL A 98 3.10 17.08 2.18
N ILE A 99 3.12 18.16 2.97
CA ILE A 99 2.48 18.31 4.28
C ILE A 99 1.10 18.98 4.21
N PRO A 100 0.03 18.42 4.80
CA PRO A 100 -1.14 19.19 5.21
C PRO A 100 -0.79 20.09 6.41
N MET A 101 -0.94 21.40 6.26
CA MET A 101 -0.66 22.39 7.30
C MET A 101 -1.89 22.55 8.22
N GLY A 102 -1.70 22.38 9.53
CA GLY A 102 -2.71 22.69 10.53
C GLY A 102 -2.27 23.87 11.39
N GLN A 103 -3.09 24.91 11.49
CA GLN A 103 -2.99 25.90 12.57
C GLN A 103 -3.85 25.40 13.71
N VAL A 104 -3.25 25.11 14.87
CA VAL A 104 -4.02 24.79 16.06
C VAL A 104 -4.44 26.13 16.68
N CYS A 105 -5.75 26.39 16.74
CA CYS A 105 -6.29 27.67 17.21
C CYS A 105 -5.85 28.01 18.64
N CYS A 106 -5.65 29.31 18.87
CA CYS A 106 -5.08 29.99 20.05
C CYS A 106 -3.55 30.18 19.95
N ASP A 107 -3.16 31.20 19.18
CA ASP A 107 -1.83 31.82 19.08
C ASP A 107 -0.65 30.93 18.64
N ALA A 108 -0.52 30.80 17.31
CA ALA A 108 0.70 30.53 16.54
C ALA A 108 1.44 29.19 16.72
N ALA A 109 0.80 28.13 17.23
CA ALA A 109 1.37 26.78 17.13
C ALA A 109 1.10 26.16 15.75
N TRP A 110 2.16 25.99 14.94
CA TRP A 110 2.13 25.26 13.68
C TRP A 110 2.36 23.78 13.94
N THR A 111 1.53 22.92 13.33
CA THR A 111 1.78 21.49 13.26
C THR A 111 1.92 21.04 11.81
N VAL A 112 2.94 20.24 11.57
CA VAL A 112 3.34 19.74 10.25
C VAL A 112 3.42 18.23 10.36
N SER A 113 2.55 17.53 9.65
CA SER A 113 2.57 16.07 9.58
C SER A 113 3.10 15.61 8.23
N LEU A 114 4.10 14.73 8.24
CA LEU A 114 4.62 14.04 7.07
C LEU A 114 4.00 12.66 6.99
N GLY A 115 3.55 12.25 5.80
CA GLY A 115 2.93 10.96 5.59
C GLY A 115 1.42 11.04 5.43
N LEU A 116 0.97 10.83 4.19
CA LEU A 116 -0.43 10.57 3.89
C LEU A 116 -0.57 9.17 3.30
N PRO A 117 -1.62 8.42 3.69
CA PRO A 117 -2.66 8.80 4.65
C PRO A 117 -2.27 8.68 6.14
N MET A 118 -1.20 7.97 6.51
CA MET A 118 -0.80 7.83 7.92
C MET A 118 0.44 8.66 8.24
N PRO A 119 0.40 9.60 9.20
CA PRO A 119 1.55 10.42 9.52
C PRO A 119 2.67 9.57 10.13
N TRP A 120 3.88 9.67 9.59
CA TRP A 120 5.08 8.99 10.08
C TRP A 120 6.06 9.93 10.78
N SER A 121 5.84 11.24 10.69
CA SER A 121 6.47 12.20 11.58
C SER A 121 5.58 13.44 11.73
N THR A 122 5.66 14.07 12.90
CA THR A 122 4.94 15.31 13.20
C THR A 122 5.91 16.27 13.87
N GLY A 123 6.04 17.46 13.31
CA GLY A 123 6.78 18.57 13.91
C GLY A 123 5.83 19.66 14.40
N GLY A 124 6.22 20.33 15.47
CA GLY A 124 5.48 21.42 16.08
C GLY A 124 6.38 22.63 16.33
N GLY A 125 5.85 23.84 16.23
CA GLY A 125 6.62 25.02 16.59
C GLY A 125 5.87 26.33 16.36
N ASP A 126 6.45 27.43 16.87
CA ASP A 126 5.85 28.77 16.78
C ASP A 126 5.89 29.35 15.35
N THR A 127 6.72 28.76 14.49
CA THR A 127 6.84 29.13 13.07
C THR A 127 6.74 27.91 12.16
N TRP A 128 6.25 28.12 10.93
CA TRP A 128 6.13 27.05 9.94
C TRP A 128 7.49 26.35 9.67
N SER A 129 8.57 27.13 9.59
CA SER A 129 9.91 26.63 9.26
C SER A 129 10.46 25.74 10.37
N GLN A 130 10.15 26.08 11.62
CA GLN A 130 10.52 25.26 12.78
C GLN A 130 9.72 23.96 12.79
N ALA A 131 8.39 24.03 12.60
CA ALA A 131 7.55 22.84 12.54
C ALA A 131 7.96 21.89 11.40
N VAL A 132 8.39 22.41 10.24
CA VAL A 132 8.95 21.59 9.15
C VAL A 132 10.32 21.01 9.51
N GLY A 133 11.21 21.82 10.10
CA GLY A 133 12.51 21.35 10.57
C GLY A 133 12.37 20.18 11.55
N ASP A 134 11.47 20.31 12.53
CA ASP A 134 11.20 19.31 13.55
C ASP A 134 10.51 18.07 12.97
N ALA A 135 9.64 18.21 11.96
CA ALA A 135 9.05 17.04 11.29
C ALA A 135 10.09 16.23 10.50
N TRP A 136 11.10 16.87 9.91
CA TRP A 136 12.14 16.15 9.15
C TRP A 136 13.21 15.51 10.05
N HIS A 137 13.59 16.20 11.14
CA HIS A 137 14.67 15.77 12.02
C HIS A 137 14.19 15.12 13.33
N GLY A 138 12.88 15.13 13.59
CA GLY A 138 12.26 14.61 14.80
C GLY A 138 12.17 13.08 14.84
N SER A 139 11.25 12.56 15.65
CA SER A 139 11.00 11.13 15.72
C SER A 139 10.31 10.63 14.46
N TRP A 140 10.78 9.50 13.94
CA TRP A 140 10.18 8.81 12.80
C TRP A 140 9.45 7.57 13.31
N ASP A 141 8.22 7.38 12.87
CA ASP A 141 7.49 6.12 13.00
C ASP A 141 7.69 5.27 11.72
N PRO A 142 8.58 4.28 11.75
CA PRO A 142 8.85 3.43 10.59
C PRO A 142 7.64 2.57 10.20
N VAL A 143 6.71 2.29 11.12
CA VAL A 143 5.52 1.49 10.85
C VAL A 143 4.57 2.28 9.95
N SER A 144 4.30 3.54 10.28
CA SER A 144 3.48 4.43 9.46
C SER A 144 4.12 4.73 8.11
N ALA A 145 5.45 4.88 8.05
CA ALA A 145 6.17 5.06 6.80
C ALA A 145 6.04 3.84 5.87
N LEU A 146 6.24 2.63 6.41
CA LEU A 146 6.06 1.38 5.67
C LEU A 146 4.61 1.21 5.22
N ALA A 147 3.65 1.53 6.09
CA ALA A 147 2.25 1.40 5.77
C ALA A 147 1.81 2.34 4.64
N ASN A 148 2.31 3.58 4.59
CA ASN A 148 2.10 4.45 3.43
C ASN A 148 2.71 3.89 2.16
N ALA A 149 3.92 3.31 2.23
CA ALA A 149 4.52 2.67 1.06
C ALA A 149 3.65 1.52 0.53
N ILE A 150 3.09 0.70 1.42
CA ILE A 150 2.15 -0.37 1.08
C ILE A 150 0.86 0.22 0.47
N PHE A 151 0.30 1.27 1.07
CA PHE A 151 -0.89 1.95 0.57
C PHE A 151 -0.69 2.43 -0.87
N TRP A 152 0.39 3.16 -1.14
CA TRP A 152 0.64 3.70 -2.49
C TRP A 152 0.98 2.61 -3.50
N ALA A 153 1.64 1.54 -3.08
CA ALA A 153 1.84 0.36 -3.92
C ALA A 153 0.51 -0.30 -4.30
N TYR A 154 -0.43 -0.41 -3.36
CA TYR A 154 -1.77 -0.94 -3.62
C TYR A 154 -2.64 0.01 -4.45
N ALA A 155 -2.62 1.31 -4.17
CA ALA A 155 -3.31 2.31 -4.99
C ALA A 155 -2.82 2.23 -6.44
N GLY A 156 -1.50 2.19 -6.66
CA GLY A 156 -0.92 2.00 -7.99
C GLY A 156 -1.36 0.68 -8.64
N MET A 157 -1.36 -0.42 -7.90
CA MET A 157 -1.85 -1.70 -8.43
C MET A 157 -3.33 -1.65 -8.82
N ILE A 158 -4.18 -1.00 -8.03
CA ILE A 158 -5.61 -0.84 -8.30
C ILE A 158 -5.81 0.00 -9.56
N VAL A 159 -5.11 1.14 -9.68
CA VAL A 159 -5.17 1.97 -10.89
C VAL A 159 -4.71 1.21 -12.13
N ALA A 160 -3.65 0.40 -12.02
CA ALA A 160 -3.19 -0.43 -13.13
C ALA A 160 -4.29 -1.38 -13.65
N ILE A 161 -5.08 -1.96 -12.75
CA ILE A 161 -6.19 -2.85 -13.09
C ILE A 161 -7.35 -2.04 -13.67
N ALA A 162 -7.72 -0.94 -13.02
CA ALA A 162 -8.79 -0.07 -13.50
C ALA A 162 -8.52 0.43 -14.92
N ALA A 163 -7.29 0.87 -15.21
CA ALA A 163 -6.87 1.27 -16.55
C ALA A 163 -6.97 0.13 -17.56
N ASP A 164 -6.62 -1.10 -17.17
CA ASP A 164 -6.75 -2.28 -18.03
C ASP A 164 -8.22 -2.63 -18.31
N LEU A 165 -9.08 -2.57 -17.28
CA LEU A 165 -10.52 -2.81 -17.40
C LEU A 165 -11.20 -1.75 -18.27
N LEU A 166 -10.88 -0.46 -18.08
CA LEU A 166 -11.39 0.63 -18.91
C LEU A 166 -10.97 0.47 -20.36
N ARG A 167 -9.71 0.06 -20.61
CA ARG A 167 -9.26 -0.25 -21.98
C ARG A 167 -10.03 -1.40 -22.60
N ARG A 168 -10.32 -2.47 -21.86
CA ARG A 168 -11.11 -3.60 -22.37
C ARG A 168 -12.58 -3.22 -22.61
N ALA A 169 -13.15 -2.37 -21.76
CA ALA A 169 -14.51 -1.89 -21.90
C ALA A 169 -14.67 -0.95 -23.11
N ASN A 170 -13.72 -0.03 -23.30
CA ASN A 170 -13.70 0.92 -24.41
C ASN A 170 -13.16 0.30 -25.71
N GLY A 171 -12.43 -0.81 -25.60
CA GLY A 171 -11.85 -1.58 -26.70
C GLY A 171 -12.68 -2.79 -27.14
N ARG A 172 -14.01 -2.77 -26.95
CA ARG A 172 -14.92 -3.62 -27.73
C ARG A 172 -14.87 -3.18 -29.21
N GLN A 173 -13.81 -3.61 -29.89
CA GLN A 173 -13.73 -3.83 -31.34
C GLN A 173 -13.14 -5.22 -31.54
#